data_AF-A0A958N979-F1
#
_entry.id   AF-A0A958N979-F1
#
_cell.length_a   1.000
_cell.length_b   1.000
_cell.length_c   1.000
_cell.angle_alpha   90.00
_cell.angle_beta   90.00
_cell.angle_gamma   90.00
#
_symmetry.space_group_name_H-M   'P 1'
#
loop_
_entity.id
_entity.type
_entity.pdbx_description
1 polymer ?
#
loop_
_entity_poly.entity_id
_entity_poly.type
_entity_poly.pdbx_seq_one_letter_code
_entity_poly.pdbx_strand_id
1 'polypeptide(L)'
;DKPNELGTSLRIDWIDLISYANELPTCMYGGARRDTEGNLTSWLDYEKKDLANERVLNIGQDTKLLDQHVTYYSVNRALDEIRKKRDLKADDYQWFVPHYSSEFFKPKLAAHMKEIDFDIPQEKWFTTLSERGNVGSASIFIYVDDLVKTGKLKVGDKILCFIPESSRFTVSYMQLTVVEY
;
A
#
# COMPACT_ATOMS: atom_id res chain seq x y z
N ASP A 1 18.96 -13.84 -14.26
CA ASP A 1 18.97 -14.10 -12.80
C ASP A 1 20.32 -13.78 -12.16
N LYS A 2 20.95 -12.65 -12.50
CA LYS A 2 22.17 -12.19 -11.85
C LYS A 2 21.98 -10.73 -11.43
N PRO A 3 22.59 -10.28 -10.32
CA PRO A 3 22.59 -8.86 -9.95
C PRO A 3 23.11 -7.98 -11.11
N ASN A 4 22.90 -6.68 -11.03
CA ASN A 4 23.47 -5.72 -11.97
C ASN A 4 24.99 -5.63 -11.74
N GLU A 5 25.80 -5.84 -12.78
CA GLU A 5 27.27 -5.78 -12.71
C GLU A 5 27.80 -4.38 -12.40
N LEU A 6 26.98 -3.34 -12.65
CA LEU A 6 27.37 -1.93 -12.59
C LEU A 6 26.49 -1.11 -11.63
N GLY A 7 25.67 -1.74 -10.79
CA GLY A 7 24.79 -1.00 -9.90
C GLY A 7 24.04 -1.84 -8.87
N THR A 8 23.30 -1.14 -8.01
CA THR A 8 22.52 -1.75 -6.93
C THR A 8 21.45 -2.70 -7.46
N SER A 9 21.34 -3.88 -6.86
CA SER A 9 20.24 -4.82 -7.10
C SER A 9 19.43 -5.03 -5.84
N LEU A 10 18.12 -5.24 -6.03
CA LEU A 10 17.19 -5.52 -4.95
C LEU A 10 16.70 -6.94 -5.11
N ARG A 11 17.16 -7.85 -4.25
CA ARG A 11 16.63 -9.21 -4.20
C ARG A 11 15.25 -9.15 -3.57
N ILE A 12 14.24 -9.72 -4.23
CA ILE A 12 12.92 -9.93 -3.64
C ILE A 12 13.02 -11.14 -2.71
N ASP A 13 12.88 -10.91 -1.40
CA ASP A 13 12.87 -12.00 -0.42
C ASP A 13 11.50 -12.66 -0.36
N TRP A 14 10.43 -11.85 -0.41
CA TRP A 14 9.05 -12.30 -0.43
C TRP A 14 8.09 -11.17 -0.79
N ILE A 15 6.89 -11.57 -1.22
CA ILE A 15 5.73 -10.72 -1.40
C ILE A 15 4.55 -11.46 -0.75
N ASP A 16 3.90 -10.86 0.24
CA ASP A 16 2.67 -11.36 0.84
C ASP A 16 1.54 -10.39 0.54
N LEU A 17 0.41 -10.93 0.07
CA LEU A 17 -0.79 -10.18 -0.27
C LEU A 17 -1.98 -10.78 0.48
N ILE A 18 -2.74 -9.93 1.17
CA ILE A 18 -3.91 -10.33 1.95
C ILE A 18 -5.10 -9.46 1.51
N SER A 19 -6.26 -10.08 1.31
CA SER A 19 -7.52 -9.40 0.99
C SER A 19 -8.54 -9.62 2.09
N TYR A 20 -9.25 -8.55 2.45
CA TYR A 20 -10.35 -8.57 3.41
C TYR A 20 -11.72 -8.35 2.77
N ALA A 21 -11.83 -8.64 1.46
CA ALA A 21 -13.09 -8.51 0.72
C ALA A 21 -14.23 -9.41 1.22
N ASN A 22 -13.89 -10.45 2.00
CA ASN A 22 -14.83 -11.33 2.71
C ASN A 22 -15.45 -10.67 3.96
N GLU A 23 -14.79 -9.65 4.52
CA GLU A 23 -15.21 -8.97 5.75
C GLU A 23 -15.74 -7.54 5.50
N LEU A 24 -15.24 -6.88 4.46
CA LEU A 24 -15.53 -5.47 4.19
C LEU A 24 -16.22 -5.26 2.84
N PRO A 25 -17.15 -4.28 2.76
CA PRO A 25 -17.77 -3.90 1.50
C PRO A 25 -16.79 -3.14 0.62
N THR A 26 -17.14 -2.99 -0.67
CA THR A 26 -16.38 -2.15 -1.60
C THR A 26 -16.31 -0.71 -1.10
N CYS A 27 -15.14 -0.10 -1.20
CA CYS A 27 -14.85 1.25 -0.73
C CYS A 27 -14.54 2.20 -1.89
N MET A 28 -13.58 1.85 -2.77
CA MET A 28 -13.29 2.57 -4.01
C MET A 28 -13.84 1.79 -5.20
N TYR A 29 -14.46 2.48 -6.15
CA TYR A 29 -15.14 1.85 -7.29
C TYR A 29 -15.16 2.77 -8.50
N GLY A 30 -15.25 2.19 -9.71
CA GLY A 30 -15.46 2.90 -10.96
C GLY A 30 -16.20 1.99 -11.94
N GLY A 31 -17.09 2.55 -12.77
CA GLY A 31 -18.02 1.75 -13.58
C GLY A 31 -19.14 1.13 -12.74
N ALA A 32 -19.44 1.69 -11.58
CA ALA A 32 -20.54 1.27 -10.74
C ALA A 32 -21.00 2.43 -9.85
N ARG A 33 -22.21 2.33 -9.31
CA ARG A 33 -22.68 3.19 -8.21
C ARG A 33 -22.87 2.37 -6.95
N ARG A 34 -22.43 2.95 -5.84
CA ARG A 34 -22.60 2.38 -4.51
C ARG A 34 -23.75 3.07 -3.80
N ASP A 35 -24.66 2.29 -3.23
CA ASP A 35 -25.73 2.80 -2.39
C ASP A 35 -25.28 2.99 -0.92
N THR A 36 -26.20 3.38 -0.04
CA THR A 36 -25.94 3.58 1.39
C THR A 36 -25.75 2.28 2.17
N GLU A 37 -26.21 1.15 1.64
CA GLU A 37 -26.05 -0.18 2.23
C GLU A 37 -24.72 -0.84 1.79
N GLY A 38 -24.06 -0.26 0.79
CA GLY A 38 -22.78 -0.70 0.25
C GLY A 38 -22.90 -1.62 -0.96
N ASN A 39 -24.10 -1.82 -1.51
CA ASN A 39 -24.31 -2.58 -2.72
C ASN A 39 -23.82 -1.79 -3.94
N LEU A 40 -23.34 -2.51 -4.96
CA LEU A 40 -22.91 -1.93 -6.23
C LEU A 40 -23.92 -2.24 -7.33
N THR A 41 -24.32 -1.21 -8.06
CA THR A 41 -25.04 -1.35 -9.34
C THR A 41 -24.05 -1.14 -10.48
N SER A 42 -23.91 -2.13 -11.36
CA SER A 42 -22.96 -2.10 -12.48
C SER A 42 -23.40 -1.10 -13.54
N TRP A 43 -22.45 -0.47 -14.24
CA TRP A 43 -22.75 0.35 -15.41
C TRP A 43 -23.52 -0.39 -16.51
N LEU A 44 -23.46 -1.73 -16.55
CA LEU A 44 -24.23 -2.56 -17.48
C LEU A 44 -25.73 -2.58 -17.17
N ASP A 45 -26.12 -2.26 -15.93
CA ASP A 45 -27.51 -2.24 -15.49
C ASP A 45 -28.18 -0.86 -15.69
N TYR A 46 -27.43 0.12 -16.21
CA TYR A 46 -27.94 1.46 -16.54
C TYR A 46 -28.27 1.59 -18.02
N GLU A 47 -29.30 2.39 -18.34
CA GLU A 47 -29.47 2.85 -19.71
C GLU A 47 -28.32 3.80 -20.11
N LYS A 48 -27.88 3.73 -21.37
CA LYS A 48 -26.77 4.55 -21.89
C LYS A 48 -26.94 6.05 -21.62
N LYS A 49 -28.17 6.54 -21.68
CA LYS A 49 -28.51 7.96 -21.46
C LYS A 49 -28.29 8.40 -20.01
N ASP A 50 -28.33 7.46 -19.06
CA ASP A 50 -28.25 7.74 -17.62
C ASP A 50 -26.83 7.63 -17.07
N LEU A 51 -25.91 6.97 -17.78
CA LEU A 51 -24.51 6.77 -17.36
C LEU A 51 -23.80 8.06 -16.95
N ALA A 52 -24.00 9.14 -17.73
CA ALA A 52 -23.38 10.43 -17.47
C ALA A 52 -24.04 11.18 -16.31
N ASN A 53 -25.38 11.18 -16.25
CA ASN A 53 -26.14 11.86 -15.21
C ASN A 53 -25.89 11.25 -13.82
N GLU A 54 -25.81 9.92 -13.77
CA GLU A 54 -25.56 9.15 -12.55
C GLU A 54 -24.07 9.04 -12.22
N ARG A 55 -23.17 9.57 -13.08
CA ARG A 55 -21.71 9.54 -12.91
C ARG A 55 -21.16 8.13 -12.64
N VAL A 56 -21.76 7.11 -13.25
CA VAL A 56 -21.45 5.70 -12.98
C VAL A 56 -20.02 5.33 -13.37
N LEU A 57 -19.47 6.01 -14.38
CA LEU A 57 -18.11 5.76 -14.88
C LEU A 57 -17.02 6.49 -14.10
N ASN A 58 -17.39 7.40 -13.19
CA ASN A 58 -16.40 8.10 -12.37
C ASN A 58 -15.87 7.19 -11.26
N ILE A 59 -14.63 7.46 -10.83
CA ILE A 59 -14.10 6.84 -9.62
C ILE A 59 -14.78 7.48 -8.40
N GLY A 60 -15.42 6.66 -7.59
CA GLY A 60 -16.00 7.01 -6.30
C GLY A 60 -15.25 6.36 -5.14
N GLN A 61 -15.34 6.96 -3.96
CA GLN A 61 -14.71 6.48 -2.74
C GLN A 61 -15.65 6.72 -1.55
N ASP A 62 -15.92 5.69 -0.73
CA ASP A 62 -16.49 5.88 0.60
C ASP A 62 -15.39 6.32 1.57
N THR A 63 -15.28 7.63 1.81
CA THR A 63 -14.21 8.21 2.63
C THR A 63 -14.35 7.88 4.11
N LYS A 64 -15.56 7.61 4.61
CA LYS A 64 -15.76 7.21 6.02
C LYS A 64 -15.26 5.80 6.24
N LEU A 65 -15.63 4.88 5.34
CA LEU A 65 -15.17 3.49 5.40
C LEU A 65 -13.65 3.40 5.20
N LEU A 66 -13.10 4.20 4.27
CA LEU A 66 -11.66 4.32 4.07
C LEU A 66 -10.96 4.71 5.38
N ASP A 67 -11.41 5.80 6.00
CA ASP A 67 -10.78 6.34 7.20
C ASP A 67 -10.82 5.38 8.40
N GLN A 68 -11.92 4.64 8.54
CA GLN A 68 -12.14 3.72 9.63
C GLN A 68 -11.30 2.43 9.53
N HIS A 69 -11.01 1.97 8.32
CA HIS A 69 -10.53 0.59 8.14
C HIS A 69 -9.17 0.48 7.44
N VAL A 70 -8.79 1.41 6.58
CA VAL A 70 -7.63 1.18 5.69
C VAL A 70 -6.35 0.93 6.48
N THR A 71 -6.05 1.71 7.52
CA THR A 71 -4.82 1.54 8.29
C THR A 71 -4.91 0.35 9.25
N TYR A 72 -6.05 0.17 9.92
CA TYR A 72 -6.25 -0.95 10.86
C TYR A 72 -6.12 -2.31 10.16
N TYR A 73 -6.82 -2.52 9.05
CA TYR A 73 -6.75 -3.80 8.32
C TYR A 73 -5.39 -4.01 7.67
N SER A 74 -4.78 -2.93 7.18
CA SER A 74 -3.47 -3.07 6.54
C SER A 74 -2.34 -3.32 7.54
N VAL A 75 -2.48 -2.89 8.80
CA VAL A 75 -1.44 -3.06 9.84
C VAL A 75 -1.84 -4.09 10.90
N ASN A 76 -2.83 -3.79 11.74
CA ASN A 76 -3.19 -4.61 12.89
C ASN A 76 -3.69 -6.01 12.50
N ARG A 77 -4.21 -6.16 11.28
CA ARG A 77 -4.58 -7.47 10.74
C ARG A 77 -3.45 -8.03 9.89
N ALA A 78 -3.12 -7.39 8.76
CA ALA A 78 -2.19 -7.96 7.80
C ALA A 78 -0.72 -7.96 8.25
N LEU A 79 -0.17 -6.82 8.65
CA LEU A 79 1.23 -6.77 9.09
C LEU A 79 1.46 -7.61 10.34
N ASP A 80 0.50 -7.63 11.27
CA ASP A 80 0.56 -8.47 12.46
C ASP A 80 0.58 -9.97 12.13
N GLU A 81 -0.21 -10.42 11.14
CA GLU A 81 -0.16 -11.79 10.64
C GLU A 81 1.20 -12.09 9.97
N ILE A 82 1.63 -11.21 9.06
CA ILE A 82 2.85 -11.38 8.27
C ILE A 82 4.09 -11.40 9.17
N ARG A 83 4.18 -10.49 10.15
CA ARG A 83 5.33 -10.44 11.08
C ARG A 83 5.43 -11.71 11.91
N LYS A 84 4.30 -12.29 12.34
CA LYS A 84 4.28 -13.54 13.11
C LYS A 84 4.65 -14.74 12.24
N LYS A 85 4.08 -14.82 11.04
CA LYS A 85 4.36 -15.87 10.05
C LYS A 85 5.84 -15.94 9.67
N ARG A 86 6.51 -14.79 9.63
CA ARG A 86 7.88 -14.65 9.12
C ARG A 86 8.92 -14.29 10.19
N ASP A 87 8.51 -14.21 11.46
CA ASP A 87 9.34 -13.76 12.60
C ASP A 87 10.04 -12.40 12.33
N LEU A 88 9.28 -11.42 11.82
CA LEU A 88 9.81 -10.10 11.47
C LEU A 88 9.94 -9.22 12.72
N LYS A 89 11.02 -8.44 12.76
CA LYS A 89 11.28 -7.43 13.79
C LYS A 89 11.45 -6.07 13.12
N ALA A 90 10.87 -5.01 13.70
CA ALA A 90 10.95 -3.68 13.12
C ALA A 90 12.41 -3.18 12.99
N ASP A 91 13.25 -3.51 13.97
CA ASP A 91 14.66 -3.10 14.01
C ASP A 91 15.51 -3.66 12.87
N ASP A 92 15.08 -4.76 12.25
CA ASP A 92 15.78 -5.39 11.13
C ASP A 92 15.73 -4.52 9.86
N TYR A 93 14.77 -3.61 9.74
CA TYR A 93 14.58 -2.80 8.54
C TYR A 93 15.36 -1.48 8.61
N GLN A 94 16.13 -1.20 7.56
CA GLN A 94 16.82 0.08 7.38
C GLN A 94 15.92 1.08 6.64
N TRP A 95 14.99 0.58 5.83
CA TRP A 95 14.08 1.40 5.04
C TRP A 95 12.66 0.86 5.09
N PHE A 96 11.70 1.76 5.25
CA PHE A 96 10.27 1.49 5.05
C PHE A 96 9.76 2.38 3.92
N VAL A 97 9.16 1.78 2.89
CA VAL A 97 8.69 2.48 1.69
C VAL A 97 7.16 2.33 1.60
N PRO A 98 6.40 3.21 2.28
CA PRO A 98 4.94 3.12 2.28
C PRO A 98 4.28 3.92 1.18
N HIS A 99 3.34 3.28 0.48
CA HIS A 99 2.34 3.94 -0.34
C HIS A 99 1.08 4.28 0.48
N TYR A 100 1.15 5.29 1.35
CA TYR A 100 0.00 5.69 2.18
C TYR A 100 -0.98 6.66 1.51
N SER A 101 -0.80 6.95 0.20
CA SER A 101 -1.70 7.76 -0.65
C SER A 101 -1.92 9.24 -0.28
N SER A 102 -1.86 9.61 1.01
CA SER A 102 -2.08 10.97 1.52
C SER A 102 -1.36 11.14 2.86
N GLU A 103 -0.72 12.29 3.09
CA GLU A 103 -0.09 12.65 4.38
C GLU A 103 -1.06 12.53 5.57
N PHE A 104 -2.37 12.62 5.33
CA PHE A 104 -3.40 12.37 6.34
C PHE A 104 -3.28 10.98 7.00
N PHE A 105 -2.89 9.95 6.25
CA PHE A 105 -2.78 8.57 6.76
C PHE A 105 -1.44 8.25 7.42
N LYS A 106 -0.40 9.06 7.19
CA LYS A 106 0.94 8.83 7.75
C LYS A 106 0.93 8.68 9.28
N PRO A 107 0.34 9.61 10.08
CA PRO A 107 0.33 9.45 11.54
C PRO A 107 -0.53 8.25 12.00
N LYS A 108 -1.59 7.90 11.26
CA LYS A 108 -2.45 6.75 11.58
C LYS A 108 -1.73 5.43 11.33
N LEU A 109 -0.99 5.34 10.22
CA LEU A 109 -0.14 4.19 9.90
C LEU A 109 0.91 3.99 11.00
N ALA A 110 1.60 5.05 11.41
CA ALA A 110 2.60 4.97 12.47
C ALA A 110 2.00 4.54 13.82
N ALA A 111 0.82 5.08 14.19
CA ALA A 111 0.13 4.71 15.42
C ALA A 111 -0.21 3.22 15.46
N HIS A 112 -0.80 2.68 14.40
CA HIS A 112 -1.14 1.26 14.33
C HIS A 112 0.08 0.34 14.27
N MET A 113 1.18 0.77 13.62
CA MET A 113 2.43 0.01 13.64
C MET A 113 2.99 -0.09 15.06
N LYS A 114 2.91 1.00 15.83
CA LYS A 114 3.28 1.01 17.24
C LYS A 114 2.37 0.14 18.11
N GLU A 115 1.06 0.12 17.86
CA GLU A 115 0.11 -0.73 18.59
C GLU A 115 0.41 -2.23 18.51
N ILE A 116 1.03 -2.69 17.42
CA ILE A 116 1.40 -4.10 17.23
C ILE A 116 2.88 -4.40 17.54
N ASP A 117 3.54 -3.49 18.26
CA ASP A 117 4.98 -3.57 18.60
C ASP A 117 5.88 -3.70 17.35
N PHE A 118 5.50 -3.04 16.26
CA PHE A 118 6.25 -3.00 15.00
C PHE A 118 6.57 -1.55 14.60
N ASP A 119 7.07 -0.76 15.54
CA ASP A 119 7.38 0.66 15.34
C ASP A 119 8.68 0.83 14.52
N ILE A 120 8.57 1.27 13.27
CA ILE A 120 9.71 1.68 12.45
C ILE A 120 9.87 3.20 12.58
N PRO A 121 11.03 3.70 13.07
CA PRO A 121 11.28 5.13 13.24
C PRO A 121 11.07 5.94 11.94
N GLN A 122 10.50 7.14 12.06
CA GLN A 122 10.09 7.96 10.91
C GLN A 122 11.27 8.36 10.00
N GLU A 123 12.49 8.45 10.53
CA GLU A 123 13.71 8.72 9.75
C GLU A 123 14.07 7.58 8.78
N LYS A 124 13.53 6.38 8.99
CA LYS A 124 13.67 5.23 8.07
C LYS A 124 12.55 5.18 7.03
N TRP A 125 11.54 6.05 7.11
CA TRP A 125 10.44 6.09 6.14
C TRP A 125 10.88 6.87 4.91
N PHE A 126 10.75 6.26 3.74
CA PHE A 126 11.03 6.89 2.46
C PHE A 126 9.78 6.93 1.59
N THR A 127 9.48 8.12 1.07
CA THR A 127 8.38 8.35 0.14
C THR A 127 8.67 9.61 -0.66
N THR A 128 8.19 9.65 -1.90
CA THR A 128 8.21 10.86 -2.75
C THR A 128 6.80 11.32 -3.09
N LEU A 129 5.82 11.01 -2.21
CA LEU A 129 4.41 11.33 -2.41
C LEU A 129 4.18 12.84 -2.67
N SER A 130 4.84 13.71 -1.91
CA SER A 130 4.70 15.17 -2.06
C SER A 130 5.24 15.70 -3.38
N GLU A 131 6.23 15.03 -3.95
CA GLU A 131 6.95 15.42 -5.16
C GLU A 131 6.34 14.79 -6.42
N ARG A 132 5.89 13.53 -6.31
CA ARG A 132 5.39 12.71 -7.43
C ARG A 132 3.87 12.62 -7.49
N GLY A 133 3.19 12.93 -6.39
CA GLY A 133 1.76 12.73 -6.24
C GLY A 133 1.37 11.27 -6.02
N ASN A 134 0.08 11.05 -5.76
CA ASN A 134 -0.49 9.70 -5.67
C ASN A 134 -0.82 9.18 -7.07
N VAL A 135 -0.05 8.20 -7.54
CA VAL A 135 -0.25 7.55 -8.84
C VAL A 135 -0.75 6.10 -8.70
N GLY A 136 -1.36 5.78 -7.56
CA GLY A 136 -1.92 4.45 -7.28
C GLY A 136 -0.87 3.35 -7.38
N SER A 137 -1.16 2.33 -8.20
CA SER A 137 -0.32 1.13 -8.38
C SER A 137 1.10 1.43 -8.84
N ALA A 138 1.33 2.52 -9.57
CA ALA A 138 2.67 2.91 -10.02
C ALA A 138 3.55 3.48 -8.89
N SER A 139 2.96 3.89 -7.76
CA SER A 139 3.66 4.64 -6.72
C SER A 139 4.83 3.87 -6.13
N ILE A 140 4.67 2.56 -5.90
CA ILE A 140 5.74 1.76 -5.29
C ILE A 140 6.96 1.64 -6.20
N PHE A 141 6.76 1.53 -7.51
CA PHE A 141 7.85 1.49 -8.48
C PHE A 141 8.63 2.79 -8.47
N ILE A 142 7.93 3.92 -8.45
CA ILE A 142 8.53 5.26 -8.38
C ILE A 142 9.28 5.44 -7.06
N TYR A 143 8.69 5.07 -5.93
CA TYR A 143 9.32 5.29 -4.62
C TYR A 143 10.57 4.43 -4.43
N VAL A 144 10.55 3.18 -4.89
CA VAL A 144 11.73 2.31 -4.85
C VAL A 144 12.82 2.82 -5.81
N ASP A 145 12.45 3.23 -7.02
CA ASP A 145 13.40 3.83 -7.99
C ASP A 145 14.02 5.13 -7.45
N ASP A 146 13.21 6.03 -6.89
CA ASP A 146 13.67 7.27 -6.25
C ASP A 146 14.61 6.95 -5.06
N LEU A 147 14.30 5.92 -4.25
CA LEU A 147 15.16 5.48 -3.14
C LEU A 147 16.53 4.99 -3.64
N VAL A 148 16.55 4.13 -4.67
CA VAL A 148 17.79 3.62 -5.27
C VAL A 148 18.64 4.79 -5.80
N LYS A 149 18.01 5.75 -6.48
CA LYS A 149 18.68 6.94 -7.04
C LYS A 149 19.25 7.88 -5.99
N THR A 150 18.86 7.76 -4.72
CA THR A 150 19.50 8.54 -3.64
C THR A 150 20.97 8.15 -3.40
N GLY A 151 21.38 6.94 -3.80
CA GLY A 151 22.72 6.40 -3.51
C GLY A 151 22.98 6.12 -2.03
N LYS A 152 21.93 6.11 -1.18
CA LYS A 152 22.06 5.90 0.28
C LYS A 152 21.99 4.45 0.71
N LEU A 153 21.54 3.55 -0.17
CA LEU A 153 21.39 2.12 0.10
C LEU A 153 22.75 1.46 0.32
N LYS A 154 22.83 0.54 1.28
CA LYS A 154 24.02 -0.28 1.55
C LYS A 154 23.70 -1.76 1.35
N VAL A 155 24.69 -2.54 0.94
CA VAL A 155 24.55 -4.01 0.85
C VAL A 155 24.08 -4.57 2.19
N GLY A 156 23.06 -5.42 2.13
CA GLY A 156 22.43 -6.02 3.30
C GLY A 156 21.30 -5.18 3.91
N ASP A 157 21.08 -3.94 3.48
CA ASP A 157 19.91 -3.16 3.89
C ASP A 157 18.63 -3.92 3.55
N LYS A 158 17.75 -4.08 4.55
CA LYS A 158 16.39 -4.59 4.36
C LYS A 158 15.42 -3.43 4.16
N ILE A 159 14.61 -3.55 3.11
CA ILE A 159 13.57 -2.60 2.73
C ILE A 159 12.21 -3.28 2.88
N LEU A 160 11.32 -2.70 3.70
CA LEU A 160 9.93 -3.12 3.77
C LEU A 160 9.07 -2.18 2.92
N CYS A 161 8.43 -2.72 1.90
CA CYS A 161 7.48 -2.01 1.06
C CYS A 161 6.05 -2.27 1.53
N PHE A 162 5.22 -1.23 1.51
CA PHE A 162 3.81 -1.29 1.91
C PHE A 162 2.91 -0.69 0.83
N ILE A 163 1.98 -1.49 0.30
CA ILE A 163 1.10 -1.10 -0.80
C ILE A 163 -0.35 -1.47 -0.44
N PRO A 164 -1.12 -0.54 0.16
CA PRO A 164 -2.54 -0.74 0.41
C PRO A 164 -3.35 -0.47 -0.86
N GLU A 165 -4.46 -1.19 -1.00
CA GLU A 165 -5.51 -0.96 -1.99
C GLU A 165 -6.84 -0.78 -1.25
N SER A 166 -7.38 0.43 -1.31
CA SER A 166 -8.64 0.74 -0.64
C SER A 166 -9.86 0.17 -1.36
N SER A 167 -9.79 -0.18 -2.66
CA SER A 167 -10.97 -0.58 -3.46
C SER A 167 -11.80 -1.62 -2.76
N ARG A 168 -11.16 -2.70 -2.30
CA ARG A 168 -11.81 -3.65 -1.39
C ARG A 168 -10.85 -4.25 -0.37
N PHE A 169 -10.06 -3.37 0.25
CA PHE A 169 -9.19 -3.66 1.40
C PHE A 169 -8.24 -4.84 1.16
N THR A 170 -7.43 -4.71 0.12
CA THR A 170 -6.27 -5.57 -0.11
C THR A 170 -5.02 -4.83 0.33
N VAL A 171 -4.03 -5.54 0.83
CA VAL A 171 -2.71 -4.98 1.11
C VAL A 171 -1.63 -5.95 0.66
N SER A 172 -0.57 -5.38 0.08
CA SER A 172 0.65 -6.11 -0.24
C SER A 172 1.80 -5.56 0.60
N TYR A 173 2.56 -6.48 1.20
CA TYR A 173 3.87 -6.20 1.75
C TYR A 173 4.92 -6.95 0.94
N MET A 174 6.05 -6.29 0.71
CA MET A 174 7.18 -6.87 0.02
C MET A 174 8.45 -6.55 0.79
N GLN A 175 9.32 -7.54 0.96
CA GLN A 175 10.66 -7.29 1.48
C GLN A 175 11.69 -7.41 0.36
N LEU A 176 12.55 -6.40 0.29
CA LEU A 176 13.72 -6.38 -0.57
C LEU A 176 14.98 -6.37 0.28
N THR A 177 16.02 -7.06 -0.19
CA THR A 177 17.37 -6.94 0.37
C THR A 177 18.31 -6.39 -0.69
N VAL A 178 19.09 -5.37 -0.33
CA VAL A 178 20.12 -4.81 -1.20
C VAL A 178 21.27 -5.81 -1.35
N VAL A 179 21.61 -6.15 -2.59
CA VAL A 179 22.72 -7.05 -2.92
C VAL A 179 23.64 -6.41 -3.95
N GLU A 180 24.93 -6.70 -3.83
CA GLU A 180 25.94 -6.49 -4.86
C GLU A 180 26.27 -7.83 -5.55
N TYR A 181 26.99 -7.76 -6.65
CA TYR A 181 27.47 -8.93 -7.39
C TYR A 181 28.60 -9.65 -6.66
#